data_AF-A0A4S3ZU13-F1
#
_entry.id   AF-A0A4S3ZU13-F1
#
_cell.length_a   1.000
_cell.length_b   1.000
_cell.length_c   1.000
_cell.angle_alpha   90.00
_cell.angle_beta   90.00
_cell.angle_gamma   90.00
#
_symmetry.space_group_name_H-M   'P 1'
#
loop_
_entity.id
_entity.type
_entity.pdbx_description
1 polymer ?
#
loop_
_entity_poly.entity_id
_entity_poly.type
_entity_poly.pdbx_seq_one_letter_code
_entity_poly.pdbx_strand_id
1 'polypeptide(L)'
;MIRYILFFVLLISVKLNAQYSDFTNSFQPTPGKYVVSGWIKEIHPTQQLTYTGSIKISLTNTSAPLMATLHPVGEIIDGWQLIAGEVTIAFLEPATVPKLEIELVCSNTATECYFDDIRFHPYNGSMKSFVYDEQTQRLMAELDENNYATFYEYDLEGGLIRVKKETEKGVFTIQETRSNSIKQN
;
A
#
# COMPACT_ATOMS: atom_id res chain seq x y z
N MET A 1 12.24 9.31 -26.04
CA MET A 1 12.19 8.25 -25.02
C MET A 1 11.40 8.79 -23.85
N ILE A 2 10.08 8.62 -23.88
CA ILE A 2 9.20 9.11 -22.82
C ILE A 2 9.37 8.14 -21.65
N ARG A 3 9.97 8.64 -20.56
CA ARG A 3 10.03 7.91 -19.29
C ARG A 3 8.66 8.07 -18.64
N TYR A 4 7.81 7.06 -18.71
CA TYR A 4 6.62 6.99 -17.88
C TYR A 4 7.10 6.80 -16.45
N ILE A 5 7.16 7.89 -15.69
CA ILE A 5 7.34 7.85 -14.25
C ILE A 5 5.98 7.40 -13.72
N LEU A 6 5.88 6.15 -13.26
CA LEU A 6 4.75 5.71 -12.45
C LEU A 6 4.75 6.60 -11.20
N PHE A 7 3.76 7.48 -11.10
CA PHE A 7 3.47 8.18 -9.85
C PHE A 7 2.75 7.19 -8.93
N PHE A 8 3.53 6.38 -8.23
CA PHE A 8 3.07 5.83 -6.97
C PHE A 8 2.92 6.99 -5.99
N VAL A 9 1.83 7.02 -5.22
CA VAL A 9 1.59 8.09 -4.24
C VAL A 9 2.59 7.93 -3.11
N LEU A 10 3.75 8.55 -3.30
CA LEU A 10 4.89 8.46 -2.43
C LEU A 10 4.66 9.34 -1.21
N LEU A 11 4.30 8.75 -0.07
CA LEU A 11 4.08 9.48 1.17
C LEU A 11 5.39 9.55 1.97
N ILE A 12 5.87 10.77 2.19
CA ILE A 12 7.01 11.06 3.07
C ILE A 12 6.46 11.43 4.45
N SER A 13 6.67 10.57 5.46
CA SER A 13 6.30 10.77 6.87
C SER A 13 5.05 11.65 7.08
N VAL A 14 3.87 11.04 6.93
CA VAL A 14 2.59 11.74 6.95
C VAL A 14 1.72 11.22 8.11
N LYS A 15 1.03 12.15 8.78
CA LYS A 15 -0.12 11.82 9.62
C LYS A 15 -1.38 11.79 8.76
N LEU A 16 -1.94 10.62 8.55
CA LEU A 16 -3.23 10.47 7.89
C LEU A 16 -4.32 10.53 8.95
N ASN A 17 -5.08 11.64 8.93
CA ASN A 17 -6.30 11.76 9.69
C ASN A 17 -7.44 11.20 8.85
N ALA A 18 -8.04 10.09 9.29
CA ALA A 18 -9.18 9.49 8.59
C ALA A 18 -10.49 10.26 8.82
N GLN A 19 -10.48 11.29 9.69
CA GLN A 19 -11.69 11.95 10.17
C GLN A 19 -11.68 13.47 10.04
N TYR A 20 -12.64 13.97 9.28
CA TYR A 20 -13.10 15.35 9.30
C TYR A 20 -14.20 15.49 10.37
N SER A 21 -14.31 16.67 10.99
CA SER A 21 -15.14 16.94 12.17
C SER A 21 -16.65 16.74 12.01
N ASP A 22 -17.13 16.41 10.82
CA ASP A 22 -18.54 16.20 10.52
C ASP A 22 -18.83 14.70 10.34
N PHE A 23 -19.82 14.22 11.10
CA PHE A 23 -20.29 12.84 11.22
C PHE A 23 -20.68 12.13 9.91
N THR A 24 -20.67 12.80 8.76
CA THR A 24 -21.32 12.33 7.54
C THR A 24 -20.38 11.81 6.46
N ASN A 25 -19.09 12.16 6.47
CA ASN A 25 -18.19 11.89 5.33
C ASN A 25 -16.82 11.28 5.69
N SER A 26 -16.63 10.79 6.93
CA SER A 26 -15.35 10.19 7.33
C SER A 26 -15.44 8.70 7.61
N PHE A 27 -14.30 8.02 7.47
CA PHE A 27 -14.21 6.60 7.81
C PHE A 27 -14.37 6.42 9.33
N GLN A 28 -15.43 5.72 9.72
CA GLN A 28 -15.69 5.34 11.10
C GLN A 28 -15.58 3.80 11.21
N PRO A 29 -14.51 3.27 11.85
CA PRO A 29 -14.43 1.84 12.07
C PRO A 29 -15.52 1.40 13.06
N THR A 30 -15.95 0.14 12.97
CA THR A 30 -16.85 -0.51 13.93
C THR A 30 -16.03 -1.38 14.89
N PRO A 31 -16.58 -1.82 16.03
CA PRO A 31 -15.91 -2.82 16.86
C PRO A 31 -15.64 -4.09 16.06
N GLY A 32 -14.42 -4.60 16.13
CA GLY A 32 -13.99 -5.75 15.34
C GLY A 32 -12.47 -5.85 15.18
N LYS A 33 -12.05 -6.91 14.48
CA LYS A 33 -10.67 -7.12 14.07
C LYS A 33 -10.43 -6.51 12.69
N TYR A 34 -9.27 -5.88 12.54
CA TYR A 34 -8.84 -5.24 11.30
C TYR A 34 -7.43 -5.71 10.95
N VAL A 35 -7.17 -5.83 9.66
CA VAL A 35 -5.83 -6.03 9.09
C VAL A 35 -5.33 -4.68 8.63
N VAL A 36 -4.09 -4.39 8.97
CA VAL A 36 -3.38 -3.19 8.54
C VAL A 36 -2.11 -3.62 7.84
N SER A 37 -1.85 -3.05 6.68
CA SER A 37 -0.66 -3.37 5.90
C SER A 37 -0.16 -2.17 5.11
N GLY A 38 1.09 -2.17 4.70
CA GLY A 38 1.65 -1.22 3.74
C GLY A 38 3.10 -1.57 3.44
N TRP A 39 3.65 -0.98 2.38
CA TRP A 39 5.04 -1.12 2.01
C TRP A 39 5.86 0.03 2.58
N ILE A 40 7.07 -0.26 3.07
CA ILE A 40 8.06 0.73 3.47
C ILE A 40 9.36 0.55 2.69
N LYS A 41 9.97 1.68 2.32
CA LYS A 41 11.31 1.73 1.74
C LYS A 41 12.14 2.76 2.47
N GLU A 42 13.30 2.34 2.97
CA GLU A 42 14.26 3.23 3.62
C GLU A 42 15.55 3.32 2.79
N ILE A 43 16.04 4.53 2.56
CA ILE A 43 17.30 4.78 1.84
C ILE A 43 18.46 4.77 2.83
N HIS A 44 19.20 3.67 2.85
CA HIS A 44 20.42 3.53 3.64
C HIS A 44 21.67 3.49 2.76
N PRO A 45 22.82 3.98 3.26
CA PRO A 45 24.10 3.84 2.56
C PRO A 45 24.62 2.40 2.57
N THR A 46 24.09 1.55 3.46
CA THR A 46 24.45 0.14 3.61
C THR A 46 23.23 -0.75 3.47
N GLN A 47 23.44 -1.98 2.99
CA GLN A 47 22.38 -2.99 2.86
C GLN A 47 21.80 -3.30 4.25
N GLN A 48 20.48 -3.18 4.38
CA GLN A 48 19.77 -3.59 5.58
C GLN A 48 19.21 -5.00 5.40
N LEU A 49 19.08 -5.72 6.52
CA LEU A 49 18.32 -6.98 6.60
C LEU A 49 16.85 -6.71 6.90
N THR A 50 16.56 -5.62 7.61
CA THR A 50 15.21 -5.16 7.93
C THR A 50 15.23 -3.66 8.15
N TYR A 51 14.11 -3.02 7.86
CA TYR A 51 13.88 -1.60 8.12
C TYR A 51 13.36 -1.37 9.55
N THR A 52 13.37 -0.11 9.97
CA THR A 52 13.07 0.31 11.36
C THR A 52 11.83 1.18 11.50
N GLY A 53 11.32 1.71 10.39
CA GLY A 53 10.10 2.47 10.31
C GLY A 53 8.89 1.61 10.65
N SER A 54 7.80 2.28 10.98
CA SER A 54 6.62 1.63 11.54
C SER A 54 5.34 2.34 11.13
N ILE A 55 4.24 1.59 11.17
CA ILE A 55 2.89 2.15 11.06
C ILE A 55 2.29 2.14 12.45
N LYS A 56 1.93 3.32 12.96
CA LYS A 56 1.24 3.47 14.23
C LYS A 56 -0.24 3.71 14.00
N ILE A 57 -1.07 2.98 14.74
CA ILE A 57 -2.51 3.10 14.71
C ILE A 57 -2.95 3.55 16.09
N SER A 58 -3.67 4.66 16.15
CA SER A 58 -4.22 5.19 17.39
C SER A 58 -5.71 5.45 17.27
N LEU A 59 -6.46 5.00 18.27
CA LEU A 59 -7.87 5.31 18.44
C LEU A 59 -8.01 6.09 19.75
N THR A 60 -8.40 7.35 19.64
CA THR A 60 -8.56 8.27 20.77
C THR A 60 -10.01 8.76 20.85
N ASN A 61 -10.36 9.50 21.91
CA ASN A 61 -11.74 9.99 22.13
C ASN A 61 -12.78 8.86 22.23
N THR A 62 -12.43 7.77 22.90
CA THR A 62 -13.28 6.60 23.18
C THR A 62 -12.98 6.07 24.59
N SER A 63 -13.91 5.32 25.19
CA SER A 63 -13.73 4.68 26.50
C SER A 63 -12.68 3.56 26.49
N ALA A 64 -12.41 2.98 25.31
CA ALA A 64 -11.41 1.93 25.09
C ALA A 64 -10.39 2.38 24.04
N PRO A 65 -9.38 3.21 24.39
CA PRO A 65 -8.37 3.66 23.44
C PRO A 65 -7.51 2.50 22.93
N LEU A 66 -7.08 2.60 21.68
CA LEU A 66 -6.17 1.66 21.03
C LEU A 66 -4.87 2.38 20.67
N MET A 67 -3.74 1.74 20.95
CA MET A 67 -2.42 2.14 20.46
C MET A 67 -1.71 0.88 19.97
N ALA A 68 -1.47 0.78 18.67
CA ALA A 68 -0.73 -0.31 18.06
C ALA A 68 0.42 0.25 17.23
N THR A 69 1.55 -0.46 17.22
CA THR A 69 2.71 -0.16 16.36
C THR A 69 3.06 -1.42 15.61
N LEU A 70 3.06 -1.32 14.28
CA LEU A 70 3.39 -2.40 13.37
C LEU A 70 4.76 -2.17 12.76
N HIS A 71 5.55 -3.23 12.74
CA HIS A 71 6.93 -3.22 12.24
C HIS A 71 7.05 -4.05 10.96
N PRO A 72 8.14 -3.86 10.19
CA PRO A 72 8.35 -4.60 8.97
C PRO A 72 8.48 -6.10 9.24
N VAL A 73 7.96 -6.89 8.30
CA VAL A 73 7.94 -8.35 8.30
C VAL A 73 8.41 -8.87 6.94
N GLY A 74 9.03 -10.05 6.93
CA GLY A 74 9.57 -10.64 5.70
C GLY A 74 10.86 -9.99 5.22
N GLU A 75 11.29 -10.39 4.01
CA GLU A 75 12.51 -9.92 3.38
C GLU A 75 12.31 -8.58 2.65
N ILE A 76 13.40 -7.86 2.40
CA ILE A 76 13.39 -6.66 1.56
C ILE A 76 13.47 -7.10 0.09
N ILE A 77 12.46 -6.75 -0.70
CA ILE A 77 12.31 -7.12 -2.11
C ILE A 77 12.35 -5.82 -2.93
N ASP A 78 13.34 -5.69 -3.83
CA ASP A 78 13.52 -4.49 -4.67
C ASP A 78 13.54 -3.15 -3.86
N GLY A 79 14.03 -3.23 -2.63
CA GLY A 79 14.14 -2.10 -1.70
C GLY A 79 12.85 -1.77 -0.94
N TRP A 80 11.80 -2.58 -1.06
CA TRP A 80 10.56 -2.46 -0.30
C TRP A 80 10.43 -3.60 0.70
N GLN A 81 9.85 -3.32 1.86
CA GLN A 81 9.54 -4.32 2.88
C GLN A 81 8.10 -4.16 3.34
N LEU A 82 7.41 -5.27 3.56
CA LEU A 82 6.01 -5.27 4.00
C LEU A 82 5.94 -4.94 5.49
N ILE A 83 5.04 -4.06 5.89
CA ILE A 83 4.56 -3.92 7.27
C ILE A 83 3.16 -4.50 7.27
N ALA A 84 2.88 -5.49 8.12
CA ALA A 84 1.55 -6.07 8.24
C ALA A 84 1.26 -6.50 9.68
N GLY A 85 0.00 -6.40 10.08
CA GLY A 85 -0.45 -6.86 11.38
C GLY A 85 -1.95 -6.68 11.61
N GLU A 86 -2.40 -7.22 12.73
CA GLU A 86 -3.81 -7.16 13.13
C GLU A 86 -4.00 -6.16 14.28
N VAL A 87 -5.11 -5.43 14.24
CA VAL A 87 -5.55 -4.57 15.35
C VAL A 87 -6.98 -4.93 15.73
N THR A 88 -7.31 -4.83 17.02
CA THR A 88 -8.66 -5.10 17.52
C THR A 88 -9.25 -3.83 18.13
N ILE A 89 -10.38 -3.40 17.60
CA ILE A 89 -11.21 -2.33 18.17
C ILE A 89 -12.25 -3.03 19.05
N ALA A 90 -12.04 -3.01 20.36
CA ALA A 90 -12.85 -3.77 21.29
C ALA A 90 -14.28 -3.23 21.43
N PHE A 91 -14.41 -1.90 21.52
CA PHE A 91 -15.67 -1.24 21.82
C PHE A 91 -15.64 0.23 21.40
N LEU A 92 -16.80 0.77 21.00
CA LEU A 92 -17.01 2.18 20.66
C LEU A 92 -18.29 2.68 21.33
N GLU A 93 -18.21 3.77 22.11
CA GLU A 93 -19.39 4.38 22.73
C GLU A 93 -20.28 5.05 21.66
N PRO A 94 -21.61 4.85 21.68
CA PRO A 94 -22.51 5.43 20.68
C PRO A 94 -22.50 6.96 20.61
N ALA A 95 -22.13 7.64 21.69
CA ALA A 95 -22.19 9.10 21.82
C ALA A 95 -20.84 9.81 21.56
N THR A 96 -19.77 9.07 21.30
CA THR A 96 -18.44 9.64 21.02
C THR A 96 -18.05 9.42 19.57
N VAL A 97 -17.37 10.40 18.96
CA VAL A 97 -16.69 10.22 17.68
C VAL A 97 -15.27 9.76 17.96
N PRO A 98 -14.97 8.45 17.81
CA PRO A 98 -13.64 7.94 18.09
C PRO A 98 -12.69 8.43 17.01
N LYS A 99 -11.59 9.09 17.37
CA LYS A 99 -10.60 9.58 16.41
C LYS A 99 -9.60 8.50 16.06
N LEU A 100 -9.66 7.99 14.82
CA LEU A 100 -8.66 7.10 14.23
C LEU A 100 -7.56 7.91 13.53
N GLU A 101 -6.31 7.72 13.96
CA GLU A 101 -5.11 8.31 13.36
C GLU A 101 -4.13 7.20 12.97
N ILE A 102 -3.70 7.21 11.71
CA ILE A 102 -2.66 6.34 11.18
C ILE A 102 -1.44 7.21 10.92
N GLU A 103 -0.34 6.90 11.61
CA GLU A 103 0.91 7.64 11.53
C GLU A 103 1.99 6.76 10.91
N LEU A 104 2.61 7.28 9.85
CA LEU A 104 3.72 6.63 9.14
C LEU A 104 5.02 7.17 9.71
N VAL A 105 5.76 6.32 10.42
CA VAL A 105 6.90 6.74 11.23
C VAL A 105 8.18 6.26 10.60
N CYS A 106 9.00 7.20 10.15
CA CYS A 106 10.42 6.96 9.88
C CYS A 106 11.21 7.09 11.19
N SER A 107 11.77 6.00 11.69
CA SER A 107 12.43 5.96 13.00
C SER A 107 13.75 6.77 13.05
N ASN A 108 14.39 6.97 11.89
CA ASN A 108 15.61 7.75 11.77
C ASN A 108 15.37 8.96 10.86
N THR A 109 15.45 10.17 11.41
CA THR A 109 15.26 11.42 10.66
C THR A 109 16.37 11.73 9.66
N ALA A 110 17.51 11.03 9.73
CA ALA A 110 18.60 11.15 8.75
C ALA A 110 18.43 10.19 7.56
N THR A 111 17.42 9.32 7.59
CA THR A 111 17.11 8.35 6.55
C THR A 111 15.84 8.78 5.82
N GLU A 112 15.85 8.78 4.49
CA GLU A 112 14.62 8.98 3.73
C GLU A 112 13.77 7.70 3.80
N CYS A 113 12.53 7.83 4.27
CA CYS A 113 11.55 6.75 4.29
C CYS A 113 10.37 7.08 3.38
N TYR A 114 9.95 6.08 2.62
CA TYR A 114 8.78 6.12 1.75
C TYR A 114 7.81 5.04 2.15
N PHE A 115 6.52 5.36 2.09
CA PHE A 115 5.43 4.43 2.36
C PHE A 115 4.51 4.37 1.17
N ASP A 116 3.99 3.18 0.89
CA ASP A 116 3.08 2.92 -0.22
C ASP A 116 2.05 1.84 0.11
N ASP A 117 0.99 1.78 -0.70
CA ASP A 117 -0.10 0.78 -0.61
C ASP A 117 -0.62 0.51 0.81
N ILE A 118 -0.85 1.58 1.58
CA ILE A 118 -1.37 1.48 2.94
C ILE A 118 -2.82 1.03 2.89
N ARG A 119 -3.13 -0.05 3.62
CA ARG A 119 -4.46 -0.64 3.74
C ARG A 119 -4.88 -0.75 5.19
N PHE A 120 -6.16 -0.53 5.42
CA PHE A 120 -6.84 -0.76 6.68
C PHE A 120 -8.23 -1.32 6.36
N HIS A 121 -8.47 -2.60 6.63
CA HIS A 121 -9.74 -3.25 6.29
C HIS A 121 -10.17 -4.28 7.35
N PRO A 122 -11.46 -4.64 7.44
CA PRO A 122 -11.93 -5.66 8.36
C PRO A 122 -11.24 -7.01 8.12
N TYR A 123 -10.98 -7.76 9.19
CA TYR A 123 -10.29 -9.06 9.14
C TYR A 123 -10.98 -10.09 8.26
N ASN A 124 -12.33 -10.13 8.29
CA ASN A 124 -13.13 -11.01 7.44
C ASN A 124 -13.43 -10.39 6.06
N GLY A 125 -12.80 -9.27 5.71
CA GLY A 125 -12.93 -8.62 4.41
C GLY A 125 -11.76 -8.97 3.49
N SER A 126 -12.03 -9.17 2.20
CA SER A 126 -11.01 -9.20 1.15
C SER A 126 -10.90 -7.81 0.52
N MET A 127 -9.67 -7.37 0.25
CA MET A 127 -9.38 -6.12 -0.44
C MET A 127 -8.57 -6.42 -1.70
N LYS A 128 -9.05 -5.90 -2.84
CA LYS A 128 -8.34 -5.90 -4.11
C LYS A 128 -8.34 -4.47 -4.64
N SER A 129 -7.20 -4.05 -5.18
CA SER A 129 -7.04 -2.70 -5.72
C SER A 129 -6.64 -2.75 -7.19
N PHE A 130 -7.15 -1.81 -7.97
CA PHE A 130 -6.89 -1.69 -9.40
C PHE A 130 -6.31 -0.31 -9.67
N VAL A 131 -5.16 -0.27 -10.33
CA VAL A 131 -4.46 0.95 -10.73
C VAL A 131 -4.71 1.15 -12.22
N TYR A 132 -5.23 2.31 -12.59
CA TYR A 132 -5.51 2.66 -13.98
C TYR A 132 -4.62 3.80 -14.44
N ASP A 133 -4.21 3.77 -15.72
CA ASP A 133 -3.57 4.90 -16.37
C ASP A 133 -4.59 6.04 -16.55
N GLU A 134 -4.22 7.27 -16.17
CA GLU A 134 -5.15 8.40 -16.15
C GLU A 134 -5.66 8.77 -17.56
N GLN A 135 -4.82 8.66 -18.58
CA GLN A 135 -5.17 9.11 -19.93
C GLN A 135 -5.93 8.04 -20.72
N THR A 136 -5.45 6.81 -20.66
CA THR A 136 -6.00 5.69 -21.44
C THR A 136 -7.02 4.87 -20.68
N GLN A 137 -7.13 5.05 -19.36
CA GLN A 137 -7.99 4.28 -18.45
C GLN A 137 -7.72 2.77 -18.52
N ARG A 138 -6.51 2.37 -18.94
CA ARG A 138 -6.09 0.97 -19.01
C ARG A 138 -5.65 0.48 -17.65
N LEU A 139 -5.94 -0.78 -17.34
CA LEU A 139 -5.53 -1.42 -16.09
C LEU A 139 -4.02 -1.61 -16.10
N MET A 140 -3.29 -0.88 -15.25
CA MET A 140 -1.83 -0.94 -15.17
C MET A 140 -1.33 -1.94 -14.15
N ALA A 141 -2.03 -2.04 -13.02
CA ALA A 141 -1.69 -2.99 -11.97
C ALA A 141 -2.92 -3.43 -11.20
N GLU A 142 -2.87 -4.66 -10.71
CA GLU A 142 -3.82 -5.23 -9.77
C GLU A 142 -3.06 -5.65 -8.53
N LEU A 143 -3.46 -5.15 -7.37
CA LEU A 143 -2.88 -5.56 -6.10
C LEU A 143 -3.81 -6.57 -5.43
N ASP A 144 -3.31 -7.78 -5.18
CA ASP A 144 -4.09 -8.88 -4.61
C ASP A 144 -4.31 -8.74 -3.09
N GLU A 145 -4.93 -9.76 -2.48
CA GLU A 145 -5.29 -9.78 -1.05
C GLU A 145 -4.09 -9.62 -0.11
N ASN A 146 -2.89 -9.97 -0.57
CA ASN A 146 -1.65 -9.90 0.21
C ASN A 146 -0.77 -8.70 -0.21
N ASN A 147 -1.32 -7.77 -0.99
CA ASN A 147 -0.63 -6.60 -1.56
C ASN A 147 0.46 -6.94 -2.58
N TYR A 148 0.44 -8.13 -3.19
CA TYR A 148 1.33 -8.41 -4.33
C TYR A 148 0.76 -7.84 -5.61
N ALA A 149 1.61 -7.14 -6.37
CA ALA A 149 1.23 -6.52 -7.62
C ALA A 149 1.28 -7.49 -8.82
N THR A 150 0.23 -7.47 -9.64
CA THR A 150 0.23 -7.99 -11.00
C THR A 150 0.22 -6.81 -11.97
N PHE A 151 1.27 -6.65 -12.75
CA PHE A 151 1.45 -5.55 -13.69
C PHE A 151 1.03 -5.96 -15.11
N TYR A 152 0.34 -5.06 -15.79
CA TYR A 152 -0.11 -5.22 -17.16
C TYR A 152 0.56 -4.14 -18.02
N GLU A 153 1.27 -4.57 -19.06
CA GLU A 153 1.93 -3.67 -20.00
C GLU A 153 1.28 -3.77 -21.39
N TYR A 154 1.06 -2.63 -22.02
CA TYR A 154 0.41 -2.51 -23.32
C TYR A 154 1.35 -1.90 -24.36
N ASP A 155 1.12 -2.24 -25.63
CA ASP A 155 1.72 -1.52 -26.76
C ASP A 155 1.01 -0.18 -27.03
N LEU A 156 1.51 0.54 -28.04
CA LEU A 156 0.97 1.84 -28.47
C LEU A 156 -0.46 1.73 -29.05
N GLU A 157 -0.82 0.56 -29.58
CA GLU A 157 -2.13 0.27 -30.18
C GLU A 157 -3.15 -0.20 -29.12
N GLY A 158 -2.68 -0.53 -27.91
CA GLY A 158 -3.48 -1.02 -26.80
C GLY A 158 -3.56 -2.53 -26.64
N GLY A 159 -2.76 -3.29 -27.39
CA GLY A 159 -2.60 -4.73 -27.18
C GLY A 159 -1.82 -5.01 -25.89
N LEU A 160 -2.26 -6.01 -25.12
CA LEU A 160 -1.54 -6.49 -23.95
C LEU A 160 -0.28 -7.25 -24.39
N ILE A 161 0.89 -6.72 -24.06
CA ILE A 161 2.18 -7.29 -24.46
C ILE A 161 2.83 -8.12 -23.36
N ARG A 162 2.58 -7.77 -22.09
CA ARG A 162 3.25 -8.44 -20.97
C ARG A 162 2.41 -8.41 -19.71
N VAL A 163 2.45 -9.51 -18.97
CA VAL A 163 1.92 -9.61 -17.61
C VAL A 163 3.06 -10.03 -16.70
N LYS A 164 3.28 -9.27 -15.63
CA LYS A 164 4.26 -9.57 -14.59
C LYS A 164 3.56 -9.72 -13.25
N LYS A 165 4.08 -10.56 -12.37
CA LYS A 165 3.60 -10.69 -10.99
C LYS A 165 4.76 -10.61 -10.02
N GLU A 166 4.57 -9.79 -9.01
CA GLU A 166 5.42 -9.71 -7.85
C GLU A 166 5.23 -10.93 -6.95
N THR A 167 6.34 -11.40 -6.41
CA THR A 167 6.39 -12.50 -5.45
C THR A 167 7.45 -12.19 -4.41
N GLU A 168 7.53 -13.02 -3.36
CA GLU A 168 8.61 -12.95 -2.36
C GLU A 168 10.03 -12.94 -2.97
N LYS A 169 10.21 -13.52 -4.17
CA LYS A 169 11.50 -13.61 -4.85
C LYS A 169 11.71 -12.52 -5.91
N GLY A 170 10.86 -11.50 -5.93
CA GLY A 170 10.85 -10.43 -6.92
C GLY A 170 9.79 -10.60 -8.01
N VAL A 171 9.90 -9.78 -9.06
CA VAL A 171 8.91 -9.68 -10.14
C VAL A 171 9.19 -10.68 -11.27
N PHE A 172 8.26 -11.61 -11.48
CA PHE A 172 8.33 -12.61 -12.55
C PHE A 172 7.41 -12.25 -13.71
N THR A 173 7.85 -12.50 -14.95
CA THR A 173 6.99 -12.39 -16.12
C THR A 173 6.16 -13.67 -16.27
N ILE A 174 4.84 -13.54 -16.21
CA ILE A 174 3.91 -14.66 -16.40
C ILE A 174 3.69 -14.91 -17.90
N GLN A 175 3.49 -13.82 -18.65
CA GLN A 175 3.16 -13.89 -20.06
C GLN A 175 3.87 -12.75 -20.80
N GLU A 176 4.44 -13.08 -21.97
CA GLU A 176 4.97 -12.10 -22.91
C GLU A 176 4.51 -12.48 -24.32
N THR A 177 3.90 -11.53 -25.02
CA THR A 177 3.51 -11.66 -26.42
C THR A 177 4.40 -10.77 -27.27
N ARG A 178 5.07 -11.34 -28.27
CA ARG A 178 5.87 -10.60 -29.25
C ARG A 178 5.23 -10.73 -30.62
N SER A 179 4.64 -9.65 -31.11
CA SER A 179 4.20 -9.52 -32.50
C SER A 179 5.28 -8.79 -33.30
N ASN A 180 5.67 -9.34 -34.45
CA ASN A 180 6.63 -8.72 -35.36
C ASN A 180 5.86 -8.31 -36.61
N SER A 181 5.80 -7.01 -36.91
CA SER A 181 5.21 -6.53 -38.17
C SER A 181 6.24 -6.74 -39.29
N ILE A 182 5.90 -7.60 -40.25
CA ILE A 182 6.73 -7.82 -41.44
C ILE A 182 6.70 -6.52 -42.24
N LYS A 183 7.87 -5.88 -42.46
CA LYS A 183 7.98 -4.78 -43.42
C LYS A 183 7.60 -5.30 -44.80
N GLN A 184 6.53 -4.77 -45.40
CA GLN A 184 6.32 -4.95 -46.83
C GLN A 184 7.38 -4.16 -47.58
N ASN A 185 8.10 -4.86 -48.46
CA ASN A 185 9.09 -4.29 -49.37
C ASN A 185 8.44 -3.46 -50.47
#